data_AF-A0A2A4R441-F1
#
_entry.id   AF-A0A2A4R441-F1
#
_cell.length_a   1.000
_cell.length_b   1.000
_cell.length_c   1.000
_cell.angle_alpha   90.00
_cell.angle_beta   90.00
_cell.angle_gamma   90.00
#
_symmetry.space_group_name_H-M   'P 1'
#
loop_
_entity.id
_entity.type
_entity.pdbx_description
1 polymer ?
#
loop_
_entity_poly.entity_id
_entity_poly.type
_entity_poly.pdbx_seq_one_letter_code
_entity_poly.pdbx_strand_id
1 'polypeptide(L)'
;MNIFKKKAPKPVISYLHISLNLTQIRAYLKNPSEISSGTSWDSDDECISHSIDLLLKDDIYYHQSLNQFSHTISSVLYLDPDIGQLEWNIYDNIFVVNVLHKENGVLFCCPLNEIQILINGGKVPSKNLLTELKEGTIIELENPCGYCEKYHRRKWMSHGITYSNDLVSFNFSKPSSSHIVEYK
;
A
#
# COMPACT_ATOMS: atom_id res chain seq x y z
N MET A 1 -37.67 30.73 9.35
CA MET A 1 -37.09 29.55 10.03
C MET A 1 -36.45 28.68 8.96
N ASN A 2 -35.15 28.84 8.71
CA ASN A 2 -34.45 28.09 7.67
C ASN A 2 -34.15 26.68 8.18
N ILE A 3 -34.86 25.70 7.64
CA ILE A 3 -34.52 24.29 7.79
C ILE A 3 -33.24 24.09 6.97
N PHE A 4 -32.08 24.13 7.63
CA PHE A 4 -30.85 23.63 7.04
C PHE A 4 -31.09 22.16 6.70
N LYS A 5 -31.34 21.87 5.42
CA LYS A 5 -31.30 20.49 4.91
C LYS A 5 -29.91 19.96 5.26
N LYS A 6 -29.84 18.98 6.17
CA LYS A 6 -28.59 18.22 6.41
C LYS A 6 -28.14 17.71 5.05
N LYS A 7 -27.04 18.26 4.51
CA LYS A 7 -26.44 17.75 3.28
C LYS A 7 -26.11 16.28 3.51
N ALA A 8 -26.44 15.44 2.55
CA ALA A 8 -26.06 14.04 2.59
C ALA A 8 -24.52 13.98 2.74
N PRO A 9 -23.98 13.19 3.69
CA PRO A 9 -22.54 13.04 3.82
C PRO A 9 -21.97 12.48 2.52
N LYS A 10 -20.96 13.15 1.95
CA LYS A 10 -20.22 12.61 0.81
C LYS A 10 -19.46 11.35 1.25
N PRO A 11 -19.30 10.34 0.37
CA PRO A 11 -18.44 9.22 0.67
C PRO A 11 -17.01 9.73 0.89
N VAL A 12 -16.38 9.27 1.98
CA VAL A 12 -14.98 9.52 2.25
C VAL A 12 -14.19 8.47 1.48
N ILE A 13 -13.34 8.91 0.57
CA ILE A 13 -12.51 8.04 -0.26
C ILE A 13 -11.12 8.00 0.37
N SER A 14 -10.61 6.82 0.69
CA SER A 14 -9.22 6.59 1.04
C SER A 14 -8.44 6.13 -0.20
N TYR A 15 -7.18 6.53 -0.29
CA TYR A 15 -6.31 6.20 -1.41
C TYR A 15 -5.30 5.16 -0.97
N LEU A 16 -5.24 4.06 -1.71
CA LEU A 16 -4.19 3.06 -1.60
C LEU A 16 -3.37 3.06 -2.89
N HIS A 17 -2.07 2.88 -2.76
CA HIS A 17 -1.18 2.87 -3.90
C HIS A 17 -0.10 1.82 -3.73
N ILE A 18 0.00 0.94 -4.72
CA ILE A 18 1.05 -0.07 -4.80
C ILE A 18 1.97 0.38 -5.92
N SER A 19 3.24 0.59 -5.58
CA SER A 19 4.31 0.77 -6.54
C SER A 19 5.17 -0.49 -6.56
N LEU A 20 5.70 -0.82 -7.73
CA LEU A 20 6.56 -1.98 -7.97
C LEU A 20 7.81 -1.52 -8.71
N ASN A 21 8.98 -1.90 -8.21
CA ASN A 21 10.27 -1.66 -8.84
C ASN A 21 10.65 -2.84 -9.74
N LEU A 22 10.36 -2.74 -11.03
CA LEU A 22 10.54 -3.85 -11.96
C LEU A 22 12.01 -4.20 -12.16
N THR A 23 12.90 -3.21 -12.14
CA THR A 23 14.35 -3.44 -12.23
C THR A 23 14.83 -4.35 -11.10
N GLN A 24 14.48 -4.00 -9.86
CA GLN A 24 14.91 -4.76 -8.69
C GLN A 24 14.19 -6.12 -8.60
N ILE A 25 12.90 -6.19 -8.98
CA ILE A 25 12.18 -7.47 -9.05
C ILE A 25 12.84 -8.42 -10.06
N ARG A 26 13.21 -7.94 -11.26
CA ARG A 26 13.93 -8.76 -12.25
C ARG A 26 15.30 -9.20 -11.72
N ALA A 27 16.03 -8.33 -11.04
CA ALA A 27 17.31 -8.66 -10.43
C ALA A 27 17.16 -9.76 -9.37
N TYR A 28 16.18 -9.60 -8.48
CA TYR A 28 15.83 -10.57 -7.45
C TYR A 28 15.43 -11.92 -8.05
N LEU A 29 14.56 -11.95 -9.07
CA LEU A 29 14.13 -13.20 -9.71
C LEU A 29 15.25 -13.93 -10.46
N LYS A 30 16.30 -13.22 -10.90
CA LYS A 30 17.49 -13.82 -11.50
C LYS A 30 18.44 -14.39 -10.45
N ASN A 31 18.57 -13.74 -9.30
CA ASN A 31 19.44 -14.16 -8.21
C ASN A 31 18.81 -13.84 -6.84
N PRO A 32 17.95 -14.72 -6.31
CA PRO A 32 17.22 -14.45 -5.07
C PRO A 32 18.18 -14.23 -3.88
N SER A 33 18.00 -13.11 -3.19
CA SER A 33 18.74 -12.72 -1.99
C SER A 33 17.80 -12.12 -0.94
N GLU A 34 18.27 -11.90 0.28
CA GLU A 34 17.50 -11.15 1.29
C GLU A 34 17.03 -9.82 0.70
N ILE A 35 15.73 -9.52 0.87
CA ILE A 35 15.15 -8.28 0.37
C ILE A 35 15.42 -7.19 1.39
N SER A 36 16.13 -6.15 0.98
CA SER A 36 16.51 -5.06 1.89
C SER A 36 15.34 -4.08 2.09
N SER A 37 15.40 -3.32 3.19
CA SER A 37 14.36 -2.36 3.58
C SER A 37 14.66 -0.95 3.05
N GLY A 38 14.94 -0.82 1.76
CA GLY A 38 15.24 0.46 1.13
C GLY A 38 14.06 1.43 1.12
N THR A 39 14.38 2.72 1.19
CA THR A 39 13.43 3.83 1.18
C THR A 39 13.48 4.66 -0.10
N SER A 40 14.47 4.41 -0.95
CA SER A 40 14.73 5.16 -2.17
C SER A 40 15.12 4.17 -3.25
N TRP A 41 14.22 3.96 -4.21
CA TRP A 41 14.55 3.31 -5.46
C TRP A 41 15.41 4.24 -6.30
N ASP A 42 16.27 3.66 -7.14
CA ASP A 42 17.16 4.45 -7.97
C ASP A 42 16.35 5.23 -9.01
N SER A 43 16.80 6.42 -9.40
CA SER A 43 16.08 7.26 -10.37
C SER A 43 15.88 6.59 -11.72
N ASP A 44 16.75 5.65 -12.04
CA ASP A 44 16.80 4.95 -13.33
C ASP A 44 16.03 3.62 -13.28
N ASP A 45 15.45 3.26 -12.13
CA ASP A 45 14.65 2.05 -11.97
C ASP A 45 13.31 2.18 -12.71
N GLU A 46 12.97 1.14 -13.48
CA GLU A 46 11.66 1.05 -14.10
C GLU A 46 10.62 0.74 -13.03
N CYS A 47 9.70 1.69 -12.82
CA CYS A 47 8.67 1.59 -11.79
C CYS A 47 7.27 1.68 -12.39
N ILE A 48 6.38 0.84 -11.89
CA ILE A 48 4.95 0.85 -12.21
C ILE A 48 4.16 1.07 -10.93
N SER A 49 2.99 1.67 -11.06
CA SER A 49 2.19 2.14 -9.94
C SER A 49 0.71 1.97 -10.21
N HIS A 50 -0.01 1.45 -9.22
CA HIS A 50 -1.43 1.19 -9.26
C HIS A 50 -2.13 1.87 -8.09
N SER A 51 -3.14 2.66 -8.40
CA SER A 51 -4.05 3.21 -7.40
C SER A 51 -5.24 2.27 -7.18
N ILE A 52 -5.64 2.17 -5.91
CA ILE A 52 -6.84 1.49 -5.46
C ILE A 52 -7.57 2.47 -4.56
N ASP A 53 -8.75 2.91 -4.96
CA ASP A 53 -9.56 3.83 -4.16
C ASP A 53 -10.55 3.04 -3.31
N LEU A 54 -10.65 3.36 -2.02
CA LEU A 54 -11.55 2.71 -1.07
C LEU A 54 -12.67 3.66 -0.62
N LEU A 55 -13.93 3.28 -0.88
CA LEU A 55 -15.11 3.92 -0.33
C LEU A 55 -15.34 3.44 1.11
N LEU A 56 -14.93 4.23 2.10
CA LEU A 56 -14.94 3.85 3.52
C LEU A 56 -16.32 3.51 4.11
N LYS A 57 -17.41 3.82 3.42
CA LYS A 57 -18.77 3.53 3.89
C LYS A 57 -19.26 2.16 3.43
N ASP A 58 -18.79 1.71 2.27
CA ASP A 58 -19.34 0.56 1.57
C ASP A 58 -18.29 -0.55 1.39
N ASP A 59 -17.05 -0.32 1.86
CA ASP A 59 -15.86 -1.16 1.66
C ASP A 59 -15.71 -1.62 0.19
N ILE A 60 -16.06 -0.70 -0.72
CA ILE A 60 -15.93 -0.88 -2.16
C ILE A 60 -14.59 -0.30 -2.59
N TYR A 61 -13.83 -1.09 -3.34
CA TYR A 61 -12.55 -0.76 -3.92
C TYR A 61 -12.70 -0.51 -5.42
N TYR A 62 -11.96 0.46 -5.93
CA TYR A 62 -11.92 0.80 -7.35
C TYR A 62 -10.50 0.71 -7.88
N HIS A 63 -10.30 -0.10 -8.93
CA HIS A 63 -8.98 -0.34 -9.53
C HIS A 63 -8.80 0.49 -10.80
N GLN A 64 -7.78 1.35 -10.85
CA GLN A 64 -7.54 2.23 -12.00
C GLN A 64 -7.10 1.46 -13.27
N SER A 65 -6.33 0.38 -13.12
CA SER A 65 -5.89 -0.44 -14.26
C SER A 65 -7.02 -1.25 -14.91
N LEU A 66 -8.20 -1.32 -14.27
CA LEU A 66 -9.32 -2.16 -14.71
C LEU A 66 -10.68 -1.44 -14.78
N ASN A 67 -10.85 -0.20 -14.30
CA ASN A 67 -12.17 0.45 -14.13
C ASN A 67 -13.23 -0.50 -13.51
N GLN A 68 -12.79 -1.40 -12.64
CA GLN A 68 -13.63 -2.44 -12.04
C GLN A 68 -13.83 -2.13 -10.56
N PHE A 69 -15.08 -2.26 -10.14
CA PHE A 69 -15.45 -2.27 -8.73
C PHE A 69 -15.19 -3.66 -8.16
N SER A 70 -14.54 -3.72 -7.00
CA SER A 70 -14.34 -4.94 -6.23
C SER A 70 -14.61 -4.68 -4.76
N HIS A 71 -14.97 -5.70 -4.00
CA HIS A 71 -14.98 -5.63 -2.53
C HIS A 71 -13.62 -6.07 -1.94
N THR A 72 -12.59 -6.23 -2.78
CA THR A 72 -11.25 -6.65 -2.40
C THR A 72 -10.18 -5.72 -2.96
N ILE A 73 -9.10 -5.53 -2.20
CA ILE A 73 -7.87 -4.86 -2.66
C ILE A 73 -7.05 -5.73 -3.63
N SER A 74 -7.38 -7.00 -3.73
CA SER A 74 -6.58 -8.02 -4.40
C SER A 74 -6.61 -7.84 -5.92
N SER A 75 -5.50 -8.15 -6.57
CA SER A 75 -5.41 -8.10 -8.03
C SER A 75 -4.31 -9.01 -8.56
N VAL A 76 -4.41 -9.34 -9.85
CA VAL A 76 -3.40 -10.09 -10.60
C VAL A 76 -3.03 -9.27 -11.82
N LEU A 77 -1.74 -9.13 -12.07
CA LEU A 77 -1.19 -8.37 -13.18
C LEU A 77 -0.09 -9.17 -13.88
N TYR A 78 -0.24 -9.35 -15.19
CA TYR A 78 0.86 -9.79 -16.03
C TYR A 78 1.75 -8.60 -16.38
N LEU A 79 3.05 -8.69 -16.10
CA LEU A 79 4.01 -7.65 -16.41
C LEU A 79 4.72 -7.93 -17.73
N ASP A 80 5.64 -8.90 -17.73
CA ASP A 80 6.47 -9.28 -18.87
C ASP A 80 6.94 -10.74 -18.74
N PRO A 81 7.62 -11.33 -19.75
CA PRO A 81 8.11 -12.71 -19.66
C PRO A 81 9.20 -12.97 -18.61
N ASP A 82 9.94 -11.95 -18.18
CA ASP A 82 11.04 -12.09 -17.20
C ASP A 82 10.49 -12.16 -15.76
N ILE A 83 9.45 -11.40 -15.46
CA ILE A 83 8.78 -11.36 -14.16
C ILE A 83 7.59 -12.33 -14.10
N GLY A 84 6.81 -12.38 -15.19
CA GLY A 84 5.56 -13.12 -15.30
C GLY A 84 4.38 -12.38 -14.67
N GLN A 85 3.56 -13.14 -13.92
CA GLN A 85 2.40 -12.60 -13.21
C GLN A 85 2.75 -12.28 -11.77
N LEU A 86 2.33 -11.10 -11.34
CA LEU A 86 2.27 -10.72 -9.94
C LEU A 86 0.83 -10.81 -9.45
N GLU A 87 0.69 -11.26 -8.21
CA GLU A 87 -0.56 -11.21 -7.46
C GLU A 87 -0.32 -10.44 -6.18
N TRP A 88 -1.27 -9.62 -5.78
CA TRP A 88 -1.35 -9.15 -4.41
C TRP A 88 -2.72 -9.42 -3.81
N ASN A 89 -2.72 -9.75 -2.52
CA ASN A 89 -3.92 -10.14 -1.81
C ASN A 89 -3.79 -9.84 -0.30
N ILE A 90 -4.91 -9.90 0.42
CA ILE A 90 -4.93 -9.84 1.88
C ILE A 90 -5.20 -11.25 2.41
N TYR A 91 -4.34 -11.72 3.30
CA TYR A 91 -4.51 -12.95 4.06
C TYR A 91 -4.39 -12.63 5.55
N ASP A 92 -5.41 -12.93 6.35
CA ASP A 92 -5.39 -12.76 7.82
C ASP A 92 -4.82 -11.40 8.27
N ASN A 93 -5.30 -10.31 7.63
CA ASN A 93 -4.87 -8.93 7.91
C ASN A 93 -3.40 -8.62 7.56
N ILE A 94 -2.81 -9.43 6.69
CA ILE A 94 -1.50 -9.19 6.07
C ILE A 94 -1.72 -8.93 4.59
N PHE A 95 -1.18 -7.82 4.10
CA PHE A 95 -1.08 -7.57 2.67
C PHE A 95 0.17 -8.25 2.13
N VAL A 96 0.04 -9.01 1.05
CA VAL A 96 1.11 -9.80 0.46
C VAL A 96 1.19 -9.55 -1.03
N VAL A 97 2.41 -9.44 -1.58
CA VAL A 97 2.69 -9.40 -3.02
C VAL A 97 3.57 -10.60 -3.39
N ASN A 98 3.14 -11.37 -4.38
CA ASN A 98 3.74 -12.63 -4.80
C ASN A 98 4.00 -12.65 -6.32
N VAL A 99 5.02 -13.39 -6.73
CA VAL A 99 5.22 -13.81 -8.13
C VAL A 99 4.63 -15.20 -8.33
N LEU A 100 3.82 -15.38 -9.37
CA LEU A 100 3.16 -16.66 -9.69
C LEU A 100 3.95 -17.55 -10.67
N HIS A 101 4.98 -17.00 -11.34
CA HIS A 101 5.60 -17.64 -12.51
C HIS A 101 6.71 -18.66 -12.16
N LYS A 102 7.33 -18.60 -10.98
CA LYS A 102 8.36 -19.53 -10.49
C LYS A 102 8.22 -19.59 -8.97
N GLU A 103 8.32 -20.80 -8.37
CA GLU A 103 8.17 -21.10 -6.93
C GLU A 103 7.84 -19.88 -6.05
N ASN A 104 6.53 -19.67 -5.78
CA ASN A 104 5.92 -18.63 -4.95
C ASN A 104 6.90 -17.73 -4.17
N GLY A 105 7.50 -16.76 -4.86
CA GLY A 105 8.38 -15.76 -4.26
C GLY A 105 7.54 -14.65 -3.65
N VAL A 106 7.43 -14.63 -2.32
CA VAL A 106 6.86 -13.48 -1.59
C VAL A 106 7.82 -12.32 -1.75
N LEU A 107 7.41 -11.28 -2.47
CA LEU A 107 8.22 -10.07 -2.70
C LEU A 107 8.05 -9.06 -1.56
N PHE A 108 6.89 -9.09 -0.92
CA PHE A 108 6.53 -8.12 0.10
C PHE A 108 5.42 -8.66 0.98
N CYS A 109 5.52 -8.41 2.28
CA CYS A 109 4.39 -8.58 3.18
C CYS A 109 4.40 -7.55 4.31
N CYS A 110 3.22 -7.04 4.68
CA CYS A 110 3.07 -6.13 5.81
C CYS A 110 1.71 -6.29 6.51
N PRO A 111 1.64 -6.10 7.85
CA PRO A 111 0.38 -6.11 8.58
C PRO A 111 -0.44 -4.84 8.29
N LEU A 112 -1.77 -4.99 8.23
CA LEU A 112 -2.72 -3.90 7.95
C LEU A 112 -3.34 -3.26 9.21
N ASN A 113 -2.96 -3.72 10.39
CA ASN A 113 -3.46 -3.22 11.69
C ASN A 113 -3.49 -1.69 11.78
N GLU A 114 -2.40 -1.03 11.38
CA GLU A 114 -2.34 0.42 11.52
C GLU A 114 -3.19 1.16 10.49
N ILE A 115 -3.36 0.59 9.29
CA ILE A 115 -4.30 1.11 8.29
C ILE A 115 -5.74 1.00 8.84
N GLN A 116 -6.10 -0.12 9.48
CA GLN A 116 -7.41 -0.26 10.12
C GLN A 116 -7.62 0.78 11.24
N ILE A 117 -6.59 1.02 12.07
CA ILE A 117 -6.63 2.08 13.08
C ILE A 117 -6.79 3.47 12.43
N LEU A 118 -6.12 3.73 11.31
CA LEU A 118 -6.25 4.99 10.58
C LEU A 118 -7.65 5.16 9.97
N ILE A 119 -8.22 4.10 9.41
CA ILE A 119 -9.58 4.09 8.88
C ILE A 119 -10.58 4.44 9.98
N ASN A 120 -10.51 3.74 11.12
CA ASN A 120 -11.47 3.84 12.22
C ASN A 120 -11.27 5.08 13.10
N GLY A 121 -10.03 5.37 13.48
CA GLY A 121 -9.66 6.44 14.41
C GLY A 121 -9.18 7.73 13.74
N GLY A 122 -8.94 7.71 12.43
CA GLY A 122 -8.51 8.88 11.65
C GLY A 122 -7.03 9.27 11.80
N LYS A 123 -6.29 8.61 12.69
CA LYS A 123 -4.86 8.86 12.96
C LYS A 123 -4.14 7.58 13.35
N VAL A 124 -2.87 7.46 12.96
CA VAL A 124 -2.00 6.36 13.40
C VAL A 124 -1.32 6.72 14.73
N PRO A 125 -1.38 5.87 15.77
CA PRO A 125 -0.63 6.06 17.00
C PRO A 125 0.86 6.21 16.73
N SER A 126 1.50 7.23 17.29
CA SER A 126 2.94 7.49 17.15
C SER A 126 3.55 7.73 18.51
N LYS A 127 4.69 7.11 18.78
CA LYS A 127 5.52 7.49 19.93
C LYS A 127 6.41 8.68 19.59
N ASN A 128 6.92 8.76 18.36
CA ASN A 128 7.77 9.86 17.90
C ASN A 128 7.53 10.19 16.41
N LEU A 129 6.54 11.05 16.16
CA LEU A 129 6.07 11.37 14.81
C LEU A 129 7.16 12.01 13.92
N LEU A 130 8.01 12.87 14.48
CA LEU A 130 9.04 13.57 13.69
C LEU A 130 10.07 12.60 13.11
N THR A 131 10.53 11.63 13.90
CA THR A 131 11.45 10.58 13.45
C THR A 131 10.76 9.66 12.43
N GLU A 132 9.54 9.21 12.73
CA GLU A 132 8.77 8.35 11.83
C GLU A 132 8.42 9.03 10.48
N LEU A 133 8.38 10.37 10.43
CA LEU A 133 8.20 11.14 9.20
C LEU A 133 9.49 11.31 8.39
N LYS A 134 10.63 11.55 9.06
CA LYS A 134 11.91 11.85 8.41
C LYS A 134 12.68 10.59 8.01
N GLU A 135 12.81 9.67 8.95
CA GLU A 135 13.68 8.48 8.85
C GLU A 135 12.85 7.21 8.68
N GLY A 136 11.60 7.22 9.18
CA GLY A 136 10.78 6.02 9.27
C GLY A 136 11.32 5.04 10.31
N THR A 137 10.98 3.76 10.18
CA THR A 137 11.39 2.71 11.12
C THR A 137 11.46 1.38 10.38
N ILE A 138 12.49 0.58 10.65
CA ILE A 138 12.58 -0.80 10.16
C ILE A 138 11.80 -1.69 11.13
N ILE A 139 10.89 -2.49 10.60
CA ILE A 139 10.09 -3.45 11.36
C ILE A 139 10.45 -4.85 10.88
N GLU A 140 10.85 -5.71 11.81
CA GLU A 140 11.07 -7.14 11.56
C GLU A 140 9.73 -7.89 11.60
N LEU A 141 9.56 -8.84 10.69
CA LEU A 141 8.39 -9.70 10.63
C LEU A 141 8.52 -10.83 11.64
N GLU A 142 7.53 -11.00 12.50
CA GLU A 142 7.52 -12.09 13.49
C GLU A 142 7.55 -13.48 12.82
N ASN A 143 6.96 -13.61 11.63
CA ASN A 143 6.97 -14.82 10.82
C ASN A 143 7.46 -14.47 9.40
N PRO A 144 8.78 -14.56 9.14
CA PRO A 144 9.34 -14.29 7.83
C PRO A 144 8.79 -15.22 6.74
N CYS A 145 8.59 -14.66 5.54
CA CYS A 145 8.05 -15.38 4.39
C CYS A 145 9.09 -15.42 3.27
N GLY A 146 9.86 -16.49 3.20
CA GLY A 146 10.96 -16.62 2.23
C GLY A 146 12.07 -15.60 2.53
N TYR A 147 12.38 -14.73 1.56
CA TYR A 147 13.42 -13.70 1.67
C TYR A 147 12.89 -12.35 2.21
N CYS A 148 11.61 -12.29 2.57
CA CYS A 148 10.98 -11.12 3.15
C CYS A 148 10.97 -11.25 4.68
N GLU A 149 11.95 -10.62 5.33
CA GLU A 149 12.11 -10.67 6.79
C GLU A 149 11.77 -9.34 7.48
N LYS A 150 11.83 -8.23 6.75
CA LYS A 150 11.64 -6.88 7.29
C LYS A 150 11.06 -5.94 6.25
N TYR A 151 10.45 -4.86 6.73
CA TYR A 151 9.98 -3.76 5.90
C TYR A 151 10.30 -2.42 6.55
N HIS A 152 10.42 -1.39 5.71
CA HIS A 152 10.46 -0.01 6.17
C HIS A 152 9.06 0.54 6.32
N ARG A 153 8.81 1.22 7.43
CA ARG A 153 7.54 1.90 7.71
C ARG A 153 7.79 3.39 7.86
N ARG A 154 7.08 4.20 7.09
CA ARG A 154 7.14 5.67 7.16
C ARG A 154 5.75 6.26 7.33
N LYS A 155 5.62 7.30 8.15
CA LYS A 155 4.37 8.07 8.23
C LYS A 155 4.32 9.17 7.19
N TRP A 156 3.12 9.45 6.69
CA TRP A 156 2.82 10.64 5.93
C TRP A 156 1.85 11.51 6.73
N MET A 157 2.41 12.46 7.49
CA MET A 157 1.67 13.28 8.45
C MET A 157 0.86 12.41 9.44
N SER A 158 -0.32 12.87 9.87
CA SER A 158 -1.22 12.11 10.75
C SER A 158 -2.18 11.17 10.01
N HIS A 159 -2.25 11.23 8.67
CA HIS A 159 -3.34 10.63 7.89
C HIS A 159 -2.87 9.67 6.79
N GLY A 160 -1.59 9.34 6.75
CA GLY A 160 -1.07 8.35 5.82
C GLY A 160 0.10 7.56 6.39
N ILE A 161 0.33 6.41 5.77
CA ILE A 161 1.39 5.48 6.10
C ILE A 161 1.89 4.80 4.83
N THR A 162 3.20 4.57 4.79
CA THR A 162 3.90 3.85 3.74
C THR A 162 4.60 2.67 4.36
N TYR A 163 4.48 1.52 3.71
CA TYR A 163 5.28 0.33 3.97
C TYR A 163 6.07 0.03 2.70
N SER A 164 7.37 -0.20 2.80
CA SER A 164 8.20 -0.45 1.62
C SER A 164 9.40 -1.34 1.87
N ASN A 165 9.89 -1.93 0.79
CA ASN A 165 11.22 -2.53 0.68
C ASN A 165 11.80 -2.16 -0.70
N ASP A 166 12.90 -2.79 -1.11
CA ASP A 166 13.53 -2.50 -2.41
C ASP A 166 12.65 -2.82 -3.62
N LEU A 167 11.66 -3.71 -3.45
CA LEU A 167 10.86 -4.25 -4.54
C LEU A 167 9.48 -3.61 -4.64
N VAL A 168 8.85 -3.32 -3.50
CA VAL A 168 7.44 -2.93 -3.39
C VAL A 168 7.28 -1.78 -2.41
N SER A 169 6.41 -0.83 -2.75
CA SER A 169 5.96 0.23 -1.86
C SER A 169 4.44 0.27 -1.81
N PHE A 170 3.88 0.08 -0.62
CA PHE A 170 2.46 0.13 -0.34
C PHE A 170 2.12 1.36 0.50
N ASN A 171 1.34 2.26 -0.08
CA ASN A 171 0.99 3.54 0.52
C ASN A 171 -0.51 3.57 0.79
N PHE A 172 -0.88 4.07 1.97
CA PHE A 172 -2.25 4.36 2.32
C PHE A 172 -2.36 5.81 2.77
N SER A 173 -3.38 6.51 2.30
CA SER A 173 -3.73 7.83 2.80
C SER A 173 -5.24 8.00 2.93
N LYS A 174 -5.64 8.70 3.99
CA LYS A 174 -6.99 9.19 4.17
C LYS A 174 -6.96 10.70 3.96
N PRO A 175 -7.75 11.27 3.05
CA PRO A 175 -7.82 12.71 2.91
C PRO A 175 -8.27 13.31 4.24
N SER A 176 -7.57 14.35 4.70
CA SER A 176 -8.06 15.12 5.85
C SER A 176 -9.37 15.82 5.49
N SER A 177 -10.20 16.09 6.49
CA SER A 177 -11.48 16.79 6.34
C SER A 177 -11.36 18.17 5.66
N SER A 178 -10.17 18.77 5.64
CA SER A 178 -9.86 20.04 4.97
C SER A 178 -9.59 19.93 3.46
N HIS A 179 -9.33 18.73 2.92
CA HIS A 179 -9.09 18.51 1.49
C HIS A 179 -10.36 18.19 0.69
N ILE A 180 -11.50 18.02 1.36
CA ILE A 180 -12.79 17.85 0.70
C ILE A 180 -13.30 19.23 0.28
N VAL A 181 -12.92 19.68 -0.92
CA VAL A 181 -13.36 20.98 -1.45
C VAL A 181 -14.83 20.88 -1.88
N GLU A 182 -15.68 21.75 -1.32
CA GLU A 182 -17.03 22.00 -1.84
C GLU A 182 -16.93 22.82 -3.13
N TYR A 183 -17.11 22.20 -4.29
CA TYR A 183 -17.53 22.95 -5.47
C TYR A 183 -19.02 23.28 -5.32
N LYS A 184 -19.34 24.57 -5.37
CA LYS A 184 -20.71 25.11 -5.31
C LYS A 184 -21.40 24.94 -6.66
#